data_AF-A0A957I3Q8-F1
#
_entry.id   AF-A0A957I3Q8-F1
#
_cell.length_a   1.000
_cell.length_b   1.000
_cell.length_c   1.000
_cell.angle_alpha   90.00
_cell.angle_beta   90.00
_cell.angle_gamma   90.00
#
_symmetry.space_group_name_H-M   'P 1'
#
loop_
_entity.id
_entity.type
_entity.pdbx_description
1 polymer ?
#
loop_
_entity_poly.entity_id
_entity_poly.type
_entity_poly.pdbx_seq_one_letter_code
_entity_poly.pdbx_strand_id
1 'polypeptide(L)'
;MNELLQQLSEAVGVSGAEQDVRLLIRDLITDHVDEIRVDAVGNLLALKKGDGSSDMRVLVDAHMDEVGLMITDVDSAGTAKFEKIGGLDDR
;
A
#
# COMPACT_ATOMS: atom_id res chain seq x y z
N MET A 1 -20.89 4.53 -7.58
CA MET A 1 -19.67 4.07 -6.89
C MET A 1 -18.61 5.15 -7.10
N ASN A 2 -17.79 5.47 -6.09
CA ASN A 2 -16.67 6.38 -6.29
C ASN A 2 -15.56 5.61 -7.05
N GLU A 3 -15.26 6.02 -8.28
CA GLU A 3 -14.30 5.32 -9.17
C GLU A 3 -12.91 5.19 -8.52
N LEU A 4 -12.45 6.22 -7.81
CA LEU A 4 -11.17 6.19 -7.11
C LEU A 4 -11.16 5.15 -5.98
N LEU A 5 -12.23 5.06 -5.20
CA LEU A 5 -12.32 4.06 -4.13
C LEU A 5 -12.29 2.64 -4.71
N GLN A 6 -12.99 2.43 -5.83
CA GLN A 6 -12.97 1.14 -6.51
C GLN A 6 -11.54 0.78 -6.95
N GLN A 7 -10.85 1.70 -7.65
CA GLN A 7 -9.47 1.49 -8.11
C GLN A 7 -8.51 1.15 -6.97
N LEU A 8 -8.57 1.88 -5.85
CA LEU A 8 -7.72 1.64 -4.70
C LEU A 8 -8.05 0.31 -4.01
N SER A 9 -9.33 -0.07 -3.92
CA SER A 9 -9.75 -1.32 -3.28
C SER A 9 -9.51 -2.58 -4.12
N GLU A 10 -9.40 -2.44 -5.44
CA GLU A 10 -9.15 -3.55 -6.37
C GLU A 10 -7.65 -3.77 -6.64
N ALA A 11 -6.79 -2.85 -6.20
CA ALA A 11 -5.35 -3.00 -6.28
C ALA A 11 -4.86 -4.00 -5.23
N VAL A 12 -4.06 -4.98 -5.65
CA VAL A 12 -3.53 -6.04 -4.78
C VAL A 12 -2.30 -5.51 -4.04
N GLY A 13 -2.27 -5.66 -2.72
CA GLY A 13 -1.20 -5.13 -1.88
C GLY A 13 -1.03 -5.86 -0.56
N VAL A 14 -0.95 -7.19 -0.56
CA VAL A 14 -0.71 -7.95 0.68
C VAL A 14 0.55 -7.45 1.38
N SER A 15 0.55 -7.36 2.71
CA SER A 15 1.69 -6.89 3.50
C SER A 15 3.02 -7.51 3.07
N GLY A 16 3.98 -6.67 2.69
CA GLY A 16 5.27 -7.02 2.08
C GLY A 16 5.29 -7.04 0.53
N ALA A 17 4.16 -6.85 -0.14
CA ALA A 17 4.00 -6.90 -1.59
C ALA A 17 3.15 -5.74 -2.16
N GLU A 18 3.32 -4.53 -1.62
CA GLU A 18 2.46 -3.35 -1.88
C GLU A 18 2.83 -2.56 -3.14
N GLN A 19 3.64 -3.12 -4.04
CA GLN A 19 4.18 -2.41 -5.20
C GLN A 19 3.08 -1.83 -6.11
N ASP A 20 2.00 -2.58 -6.35
CA ASP A 20 0.94 -2.17 -7.27
C ASP A 20 0.13 -1.00 -6.68
N VAL A 21 -0.25 -1.10 -5.40
CA VAL A 21 -0.89 -0.01 -4.66
C VAL A 21 0.01 1.23 -4.62
N ARG A 22 1.31 1.05 -4.36
CA ARG A 22 2.30 2.15 -4.34
C ARG A 22 2.38 2.88 -5.69
N LEU A 23 2.43 2.15 -6.79
CA LEU A 23 2.49 2.74 -8.13
C LEU A 23 1.21 3.51 -8.45
N LEU A 24 0.06 2.92 -8.13
CA LEU A 24 -1.25 3.56 -8.32
C LEU A 24 -1.34 4.88 -7.54
N ILE A 25 -1.01 4.87 -6.23
CA ILE A 25 -1.04 6.07 -5.40
C ILE A 25 -0.06 7.11 -5.93
N ARG A 26 1.18 6.70 -6.25
CA ARG A 26 2.20 7.62 -6.79
C ARG A 26 1.68 8.35 -8.02
N ASP A 27 1.08 7.63 -8.97
CA ASP A 27 0.60 8.22 -10.21
C ASP A 27 -0.60 9.16 -9.96
N LEU A 28 -1.46 8.84 -8.99
CA LEU A 28 -2.57 9.70 -8.56
C LEU A 28 -2.13 11.00 -7.88
N ILE A 29 -0.99 11.00 -7.17
CA ILE A 29 -0.56 12.15 -6.35
C ILE A 29 0.60 12.96 -6.95
N THR A 30 1.25 12.49 -8.01
CA THR A 30 2.49 13.09 -8.56
C THR A 30 2.35 14.58 -8.85
N ASP A 31 1.22 15.01 -9.43
CA ASP A 31 0.98 16.41 -9.77
C ASP A 31 0.54 17.28 -8.58
N HIS A 32 0.35 16.68 -7.41
CA HIS A 32 -0.15 17.34 -6.21
C HIS A 32 0.92 17.61 -5.16
N VAL A 33 2.12 17.04 -5.29
CA VAL A 33 3.19 17.09 -4.29
C VAL A 33 4.51 17.59 -4.91
N ASP A 34 5.43 18.06 -4.08
CA ASP A 34 6.67 18.67 -4.56
C ASP A 34 7.85 17.68 -4.56
N GLU A 35 7.82 16.68 -3.68
CA GLU A 35 8.82 15.61 -3.62
C GLU A 35 8.13 14.26 -3.35
N ILE A 36 8.59 13.22 -4.04
CA ILE A 36 8.20 11.84 -3.81
C ILE A 36 9.45 10.99 -3.64
N ARG A 37 9.46 10.15 -2.62
CA ARG A 37 10.48 9.11 -2.45
C ARG A 37 9.86 7.83 -1.92
N VAL A 38 10.50 6.71 -2.26
CA VAL A 38 10.21 5.40 -1.68
C VAL A 38 11.35 5.06 -0.73
N ASP A 39 11.04 4.66 0.49
CA ASP A 39 12.07 4.22 1.44
C ASP A 39 12.51 2.77 1.18
N ALA A 40 13.44 2.27 2.00
CA ALA A 40 14.03 0.95 1.80
C ALA A 40 13.04 -0.22 2.01
N VAL A 41 11.96 0.00 2.75
CA VAL A 41 10.93 -1.03 3.01
C VAL A 41 9.72 -0.88 2.10
N GLY A 42 9.61 0.23 1.37
CA GLY A 42 8.60 0.44 0.34
C GLY A 42 7.55 1.50 0.65
N ASN A 43 7.67 2.27 1.72
CA ASN A 43 6.70 3.33 2.01
C ASN A 43 6.79 4.44 0.96
N LEU A 44 5.63 4.93 0.48
CA LEU A 44 5.56 6.09 -0.39
C LEU A 44 5.50 7.37 0.45
N LEU A 45 6.58 8.14 0.44
CA LEU A 45 6.69 9.38 1.20
C LEU A 45 6.55 10.55 0.25
N ALA A 46 5.44 11.27 0.38
CA ALA A 46 5.09 12.41 -0.45
C ALA A 46 5.11 13.69 0.38
N LEU A 47 5.91 14.67 -0.05
CA LEU A 47 6.07 15.96 0.62
C LEU A 47 5.39 17.05 -0.19
N LYS A 48 4.44 17.75 0.44
CA LYS A 48 3.98 19.07 0.01
C LYS A 48 4.58 20.14 0.93
N LYS A 49 5.32 21.09 0.36
CA LYS A 49 5.90 22.22 1.07
C LYS A 49 4.78 23.22 1.37
N GLY A 50 4.61 23.56 2.63
CA GLY A 50 3.72 24.64 3.04
C GLY A 50 4.24 26.00 2.56
N ASP A 51 3.32 26.94 2.35
CA ASP A 51 3.58 28.33 1.97
C ASP A 51 3.44 29.32 3.15
N GLY A 52 3.07 28.82 4.33
CA GLY A 52 2.88 29.60 5.55
C GLY A 52 4.19 29.96 6.26
N SER A 53 4.10 30.92 7.19
CA SER A 53 5.24 31.39 7.99
C SER A 53 5.64 30.47 9.15
N SER A 54 4.92 29.37 9.36
CA SER A 54 5.19 28.41 10.42
C SER A 54 6.13 27.31 9.94
N ASP A 55 7.01 26.85 10.82
CA ASP A 55 7.90 25.69 10.61
C ASP A 55 7.24 24.35 11.02
N MET A 56 5.95 24.36 11.37
CA MET A 56 5.21 23.17 11.75
C MET A 56 5.16 22.15 10.60
N ARG A 57 5.44 20.90 10.92
CA ARG A 57 5.31 19.76 10.01
C ARG A 57 4.10 18.93 10.41
N VAL A 58 3.26 18.60 9.43
CA VAL A 58 2.08 17.74 9.62
C VAL A 58 2.31 16.45 8.86
N LEU A 59 2.07 15.32 9.53
CA LEU A 59 2.06 13.99 8.92
C LEU A 59 0.62 13.51 8.82
N VAL A 60 0.19 13.18 7.61
CA VAL A 60 -1.03 12.42 7.34
C VAL A 60 -0.57 11.06 6.84
N ASP A 61 -1.02 10.00 7.49
CA ASP A 61 -0.54 8.64 7.23
C ASP A 61 -1.70 7.67 7.06
N ALA A 62 -1.50 6.71 6.17
CA ALA A 62 -2.37 5.58 5.89
C ALA A 62 -1.51 4.44 5.35
N HIS A 63 -1.87 3.20 5.68
CA HIS A 63 -1.11 2.03 5.23
C HIS A 63 -1.62 1.56 3.87
N MET A 64 -0.69 1.08 3.02
CA MET A 64 -1.01 0.57 1.67
C MET A 64 -1.40 -0.91 1.68
N ASP A 65 -1.04 -1.61 2.74
CA ASP A 65 -1.17 -3.06 2.79
C ASP A 65 -2.58 -3.52 3.12
N GLU A 66 -2.90 -4.71 2.64
CA GLU A 66 -4.09 -5.46 2.98
C GLU A 66 -3.74 -6.82 3.61
N VAL A 67 -4.72 -7.38 4.31
CA VAL A 67 -4.64 -8.76 4.79
C VAL A 67 -4.69 -9.73 3.60
N GLY A 68 -3.98 -10.86 3.71
CA GLY A 68 -3.93 -11.83 2.62
C GLY A 68 -3.39 -13.18 3.06
N LEU A 69 -3.05 -14.01 2.08
CA LEU A 69 -2.49 -15.35 2.30
C LEU A 69 -1.16 -15.47 1.54
N MET A 70 -0.22 -16.23 2.11
CA MET A 70 1.07 -16.52 1.48
C MET A 70 1.24 -18.02 1.32
N ILE A 71 1.47 -18.49 0.09
CA ILE A 71 1.75 -19.90 -0.17
C ILE A 71 3.09 -20.28 0.47
N THR A 72 3.09 -21.36 1.25
CA THR A 72 4.28 -21.87 1.95
C THR A 72 4.79 -23.20 1.39
N ASP A 73 3.91 -23.97 0.74
CA ASP A 73 4.24 -25.28 0.17
C ASP A 73 3.22 -25.67 -0.90
N VAL A 74 3.61 -26.55 -1.82
CA VAL A 74 2.72 -27.16 -2.81
C VAL A 74 2.95 -28.66 -2.83
N ASP A 75 1.90 -29.44 -2.53
CA ASP A 75 2.02 -30.89 -2.44
C ASP A 75 2.09 -31.58 -3.82
N SER A 76 2.35 -32.88 -3.82
CA SER A 76 2.46 -33.68 -5.04
C SER A 76 1.14 -33.82 -5.82
N ALA A 77 0.00 -33.49 -5.21
CA ALA A 77 -1.30 -33.43 -5.88
C ALA A 77 -1.60 -32.03 -6.46
N GLY A 78 -0.73 -31.05 -6.22
CA GLY A 78 -0.87 -29.66 -6.68
C GLY A 78 -1.67 -28.77 -5.75
N THR A 79 -1.93 -29.19 -4.51
CA THR A 79 -2.63 -28.37 -3.50
C THR A 79 -1.65 -27.44 -2.79
N ALA A 80 -1.99 -26.16 -2.71
CA ALA A 80 -1.17 -25.16 -2.00
C ALA A 80 -1.51 -25.11 -0.50
N LYS A 81 -0.49 -25.14 0.34
CA LYS A 81 -0.57 -24.74 1.75
C LYS A 81 -0.24 -23.26 1.85
N PHE A 82 -0.87 -22.57 2.79
CA PHE A 82 -0.65 -21.14 2.99
C PHE A 82 -0.64 -20.77 4.46
N GLU A 83 -0.04 -19.63 4.75
CA GLU A 83 -0.14 -18.93 6.03
C GLU A 83 -0.91 -17.61 5.84
N LYS A 84 -1.50 -17.12 6.92
CA LYS A 84 -2.21 -15.83 6.92
C LYS A 84 -1.22 -14.69 7.09
N ILE A 85 -1.38 -13.65 6.28
CA ILE A 85 -0.66 -12.38 6.41
C ILE A 85 -1.66 -11.36 6.98
N GLY A 86 -1.41 -10.93 8.22
CA GLY A 86 -2.33 -10.10 8.99
C GLY A 86 -3.41 -10.88 9.75
N GLY A 87 -4.39 -10.16 10.30
CA GLY A 87 -5.45 -10.72 11.14
C GLY A 87 -6.66 -11.21 10.35
N LEU A 88 -6.68 -12.47 9.97
CA LEU A 88 -7.79 -13.13 9.25
C LEU A 88 -8.49 -14.17 10.15
N ASP A 89 -9.82 -14.11 10.26
CA ASP A 89 -10.64 -15.15 10.93
C ASP A 89 -10.61 -16.45 10.11
N ASP A 90 -10.65 -17.60 10.79
CA ASP A 90 -10.71 -18.94 10.17
C ASP A 90 -12.11 -19.34 9.71
N ARG A 91 -13.14 -18.64 10.20
CA ARG A 91 -14.55 -18.91 9.89
C ARG A 91 -15.00 -18.25 8.59
#